data_AF-A0A2G6UM10-F1
#
_entry.id   AF-A0A2G6UM10-F1
#
_cell.length_a   1.000
_cell.length_b   1.000
_cell.length_c   1.000
_cell.angle_alpha   90.00
_cell.angle_beta   90.00
_cell.angle_gamma   90.00
#
_symmetry.space_group_name_H-M   'P 1'
#
loop_
_entity.id
_entity.type
_entity.pdbx_description
1 polymer ?
#
loop_
_entity_poly.entity_id
_entity_poly.type
_entity_poly.pdbx_seq_one_letter_code
_entity_poly.pdbx_strand_id
1 'polypeptide(L)'
;MRLSGYCAVFFILILFSCNKKKATQPVISELLIENFDFTKDAVFDTLSVPQHLRKIVKDISALNIYETAAGAKGSIETPPNFKNFEKLRAEASEHELWALIDNENKAVAVYAAVGLLDKNNQYTVPVFQKILTRKGTVAIKNGCILSDDHPAEPVYWKHYYKLKPEELRSDPDLKQLDSMILFMPNSSELILGIALRNRIYSEDLKKQIARQAFENHRRAAILYLNTWYKKEYSAPLQKELLEMIKNDSLYADHKRTYVSMLLSFNNTENKKALLNYLKKDSLWKGDRQIMSQLENNGISSEDYD
;
A
#
# COMPACT_ATOMS: atom_id res chain seq x y z
N MET A 1 -62.01 14.93 -68.21
CA MET A 1 -62.69 15.35 -66.95
C MET A 1 -62.12 14.49 -65.83
N ARG A 2 -61.30 15.08 -64.94
CA ARG A 2 -61.58 15.28 -63.49
C ARG A 2 -62.01 13.96 -62.81
N LEU A 3 -61.36 13.44 -61.77
CA LEU A 3 -60.77 14.09 -60.61
C LEU A 3 -59.55 13.31 -60.07
N SER A 4 -58.48 14.04 -59.78
CA SER A 4 -57.50 13.71 -58.74
C SER A 4 -57.99 14.20 -57.38
N GLY A 5 -57.65 13.51 -56.29
CA GLY A 5 -57.59 14.16 -54.99
C GLY A 5 -57.76 13.26 -53.77
N TYR A 6 -56.62 12.93 -53.15
CA TYR A 6 -56.41 12.66 -51.72
C TYR A 6 -56.85 11.31 -51.14
N CYS A 7 -55.88 10.41 -50.98
CA CYS A 7 -55.76 9.58 -49.78
C CYS A 7 -54.31 9.65 -49.28
N ALA A 8 -54.16 10.11 -48.04
CA ALA A 8 -52.91 10.19 -47.31
C ALA A 8 -52.36 8.78 -47.03
N VAL A 9 -51.08 8.55 -47.32
CA VAL A 9 -50.34 7.38 -46.83
C VAL A 9 -49.10 7.89 -46.12
N PHE A 10 -49.06 7.61 -44.82
CA PHE A 10 -47.97 7.86 -43.89
C PHE A 10 -46.66 7.26 -44.41
N PHE A 11 -45.64 8.10 -44.57
CA PHE A 11 -44.24 7.66 -44.69
C PHE A 11 -43.74 7.18 -43.32
N ILE A 12 -43.59 5.87 -43.15
CA ILE A 12 -42.68 5.32 -42.13
C ILE A 12 -41.39 4.96 -42.87
N LEU A 13 -40.40 5.83 -42.75
CA LEU A 13 -39.03 5.58 -43.18
C LEU A 13 -38.43 4.49 -42.30
N ILE A 14 -38.28 3.31 -42.91
CA ILE A 14 -37.36 2.26 -42.45
C ILE A 14 -35.94 2.78 -42.70
N LEU A 15 -35.23 3.19 -41.64
CA LEU A 15 -33.78 3.29 -41.65
C LEU A 15 -33.20 2.11 -40.88
N PHE A 16 -32.85 1.08 -41.64
CA PHE A 16 -31.76 0.18 -41.29
C PHE A 16 -30.48 1.02 -41.20
N SER A 17 -29.90 1.10 -40.00
CA SER A 17 -28.44 1.13 -39.89
C SER A 17 -28.02 0.40 -38.62
N CYS A 18 -27.61 -0.85 -38.83
CA CYS A 18 -26.79 -1.58 -37.90
C CYS A 18 -25.48 -0.80 -37.69
N ASN A 19 -25.23 -0.34 -36.47
CA ASN A 19 -23.87 -0.29 -35.98
C ASN A 19 -23.79 -0.89 -34.59
N LYS A 20 -23.03 -1.98 -34.54
CA LYS A 20 -22.72 -2.84 -33.41
C LYS A 20 -22.56 -2.03 -32.12
N LYS A 21 -23.33 -2.36 -31.10
CA LYS A 21 -22.96 -2.10 -29.71
C LYS A 21 -21.58 -2.74 -29.48
N LYS A 22 -20.51 -1.95 -29.59
CA LYS A 22 -19.27 -2.26 -28.88
C LYS A 22 -19.62 -2.09 -27.41
N ALA A 23 -19.84 -3.21 -26.72
CA ALA A 23 -19.65 -3.25 -25.29
C ALA A 23 -18.17 -2.95 -25.07
N THR A 24 -17.84 -1.69 -24.81
CA THR A 24 -16.59 -1.33 -24.18
C THR A 24 -16.59 -2.03 -22.83
N GLN A 25 -15.78 -3.08 -22.69
CA GLN A 25 -15.37 -3.54 -21.37
C GLN A 25 -14.78 -2.32 -20.65
N PRO A 26 -15.23 -1.99 -19.44
CA PRO A 26 -14.64 -0.91 -18.68
C PRO A 26 -13.15 -1.21 -18.52
N VAL A 27 -12.32 -0.22 -18.86
CA VAL A 27 -10.89 -0.30 -18.62
C VAL A 27 -10.72 -0.43 -17.11
N ILE A 28 -9.79 -1.27 -16.64
CA ILE A 28 -9.53 -1.52 -15.22
C ILE A 28 -9.40 -0.22 -14.40
N SER A 29 -8.98 0.89 -15.03
CA SER A 29 -8.94 2.22 -14.41
C SER A 29 -10.30 2.78 -13.99
N GLU A 30 -11.39 2.48 -14.71
CA GLU A 30 -12.75 2.92 -14.34
C GLU A 30 -13.32 2.11 -13.17
N LEU A 31 -12.87 0.87 -13.00
CA LEU A 31 -13.23 0.01 -11.85
C LEU A 31 -12.47 0.38 -10.56
N LEU A 32 -11.37 1.13 -10.66
CA LEU A 32 -10.58 1.62 -9.51
C LEU A 32 -11.02 2.99 -9.02
N ILE A 33 -11.94 3.66 -9.72
CA ILE A 33 -12.63 4.85 -9.25
C ILE A 33 -13.96 4.35 -8.64
N GLU A 34 -13.88 3.57 -7.56
CA GLU A 34 -14.98 3.64 -6.61
C GLU A 34 -15.14 5.13 -6.24
N ASN A 35 -16.37 5.63 -6.13
CA ASN A 35 -16.63 6.99 -5.64
C ASN A 35 -16.16 7.07 -4.18
N PHE A 36 -14.86 7.26 -3.98
CA PHE A 36 -14.28 7.49 -2.67
C PHE A 36 -14.68 8.90 -2.23
N ASP A 37 -15.65 8.96 -1.32
CA ASP A 37 -16.00 10.19 -0.63
C ASP A 37 -15.08 10.38 0.58
N PHE A 38 -13.95 11.03 0.36
CA PHE A 38 -12.97 11.33 1.42
C PHE A 38 -13.48 12.32 2.47
N THR A 39 -14.63 12.96 2.23
CA THR A 39 -15.20 13.97 3.13
C THR A 39 -16.08 13.37 4.22
N LYS A 40 -16.46 12.09 4.09
CA LYS A 40 -17.41 11.41 4.97
C LYS A 40 -17.03 11.44 6.46
N ASP A 41 -15.73 11.51 6.76
CA ASP A 41 -15.17 11.56 8.11
C ASP A 41 -14.40 12.87 8.39
N ALA A 42 -14.70 13.94 7.64
CA ALA A 42 -14.06 15.23 7.82
C ALA A 42 -14.40 15.82 9.20
N VAL A 43 -13.39 15.96 10.05
CA VAL A 43 -13.48 16.66 11.34
C VAL A 43 -12.94 18.08 11.19
N PHE A 44 -13.70 19.06 11.66
CA PHE A 44 -13.31 20.47 11.69
C PHE A 44 -12.90 20.89 13.10
N ASP A 45 -11.70 20.48 13.52
CA ASP A 45 -11.12 20.95 14.78
C ASP A 45 -10.39 22.28 14.57
N THR A 46 -11.05 23.38 14.95
CA THR A 46 -10.55 24.76 14.80
C THR A 46 -10.35 25.48 16.13
N LEU A 47 -10.70 24.85 17.25
CA LEU A 47 -10.65 25.47 18.58
C LEU A 47 -9.22 25.68 19.05
N SER A 48 -8.36 24.70 18.77
CA SER A 48 -6.92 24.70 19.09
C SER A 48 -6.05 25.37 18.01
N VAL A 49 -6.65 25.82 16.90
CA VAL A 49 -5.94 26.34 15.73
C VAL A 49 -5.71 27.86 15.82
N PRO A 50 -4.46 28.35 15.69
CA PRO A 50 -4.15 29.77 15.64
C PRO A 50 -5.00 30.52 14.62
N GLN A 51 -5.47 31.72 14.98
CA GLN A 51 -6.47 32.44 14.19
C GLN A 51 -6.07 32.62 12.71
N HIS A 52 -4.78 32.89 12.45
CA HIS A 52 -4.29 33.10 11.08
C HIS A 52 -4.25 31.80 10.26
N LEU A 53 -4.17 30.63 10.89
CA LEU A 53 -4.15 29.32 10.21
C LEU A 53 -5.54 28.70 10.03
N ARG A 54 -6.57 29.20 10.72
CA ARG A 54 -7.91 28.58 10.74
C ARG A 54 -8.50 28.33 9.37
N LYS A 55 -8.33 29.27 8.44
CA LYS A 55 -8.84 29.11 7.07
C LYS A 55 -8.13 27.95 6.36
N ILE A 56 -6.80 27.94 6.41
CA ILE A 56 -5.98 26.89 5.77
C ILE A 56 -6.32 25.52 6.35
N VAL A 57 -6.39 25.41 7.69
CA VAL A 57 -6.74 24.15 8.36
C VAL A 57 -8.16 23.71 7.99
N LYS A 58 -9.13 24.63 7.96
CA LYS A 58 -10.50 24.31 7.52
C LYS A 58 -10.53 23.80 6.07
N ASP A 59 -9.78 24.43 5.17
CA ASP A 59 -9.72 24.03 3.76
C ASP A 59 -9.09 22.62 3.61
N ILE A 60 -8.07 22.29 4.43
CA ILE A 60 -7.49 20.94 4.49
C ILE A 60 -8.50 19.93 5.03
N SER A 61 -9.12 20.25 6.17
CA SER A 61 -10.12 19.40 6.83
C SER A 61 -11.32 19.10 5.95
N ALA A 62 -11.74 20.05 5.11
CA ALA A 62 -12.88 19.88 4.22
C ALA A 62 -12.66 18.78 3.18
N LEU A 63 -11.42 18.61 2.71
CA LEU A 63 -11.06 17.55 1.76
C LEU A 63 -10.65 16.25 2.47
N ASN A 64 -10.10 16.35 3.70
CA ASN A 64 -9.78 15.23 4.59
C ASN A 64 -8.95 14.10 3.95
N ILE A 65 -8.06 14.47 3.02
CA ILE A 65 -7.17 13.57 2.30
C ILE A 65 -5.76 14.14 2.28
N TYR A 66 -4.75 13.29 2.44
CA TYR A 66 -3.36 13.66 2.21
C TYR A 66 -3.00 13.46 0.73
N GLU A 67 -2.91 14.55 -0.03
CA GLU A 67 -2.44 14.56 -1.41
C GLU A 67 -0.96 14.97 -1.48
N THR A 68 -0.18 14.24 -2.30
CA THR A 68 1.19 14.64 -2.67
C THR A 68 1.18 15.69 -3.78
N ALA A 69 2.36 16.17 -4.20
CA ALA A 69 2.49 17.07 -5.35
C ALA A 69 2.08 16.41 -6.68
N ALA A 70 2.04 15.07 -6.74
CA ALA A 70 1.77 14.34 -7.96
C ALA A 70 0.26 14.38 -8.29
N GLY A 71 -0.08 15.04 -9.40
CA GLY A 71 -1.41 15.00 -9.99
C GLY A 71 -1.71 13.66 -10.68
N ALA A 72 -2.98 13.41 -10.96
CA ALA A 72 -3.40 12.26 -11.76
C ALA A 72 -2.74 12.28 -13.16
N LYS A 73 -2.65 11.13 -13.83
CA LYS A 73 -2.05 11.03 -15.17
C LYS A 73 -2.71 12.02 -16.14
N GLY A 74 -1.90 12.90 -16.72
CA GLY A 74 -2.35 13.95 -17.64
C GLY A 74 -2.84 15.23 -16.96
N SER A 75 -2.90 15.26 -15.63
CA SER A 75 -3.16 16.49 -14.87
C SER A 75 -1.90 17.35 -14.82
N ILE A 76 -2.04 18.60 -15.25
CA ILE A 76 -1.04 19.67 -15.04
C ILE A 76 -1.30 20.46 -13.76
N GLU A 77 -2.46 20.24 -13.12
CA GLU A 77 -2.83 20.95 -11.91
C GLU A 77 -2.26 20.29 -10.67
N THR A 78 -1.70 21.12 -9.78
CA THR A 78 -1.33 20.72 -8.44
C THR A 78 -2.59 20.36 -7.63
N PRO A 79 -2.60 19.22 -6.92
CA PRO A 79 -3.75 18.80 -6.12
C PRO A 79 -4.20 19.85 -5.10
N PRO A 80 -5.51 20.05 -4.89
CA PRO A 80 -6.03 21.11 -4.02
C PRO A 80 -5.47 21.08 -2.59
N ASN A 81 -5.39 19.90 -1.97
CA ASN A 81 -4.90 19.80 -0.59
C ASN A 81 -3.38 19.96 -0.50
N PHE A 82 -2.65 19.60 -1.55
CA PHE A 82 -1.23 19.94 -1.64
C PHE A 82 -1.02 21.46 -1.73
N LYS A 83 -1.87 22.21 -2.46
CA LYS A 83 -1.82 23.69 -2.46
C LYS A 83 -2.09 24.28 -1.07
N ASN A 84 -3.04 23.71 -0.32
CA ASN A 84 -3.33 24.16 1.04
C ASN A 84 -2.17 23.83 2.01
N PHE A 85 -1.55 22.67 1.84
CA PHE A 85 -0.34 22.29 2.56
C PHE A 85 0.82 23.26 2.32
N GLU A 86 1.07 23.65 1.08
CA GLU A 86 2.13 24.62 0.75
C GLU A 86 1.92 25.95 1.50
N LYS A 87 0.67 26.42 1.60
CA LYS A 87 0.32 27.61 2.41
C LYS A 87 0.53 27.36 3.90
N LEU A 88 0.04 26.23 4.44
CA LEU A 88 0.22 25.87 5.84
C LEU A 88 1.70 25.86 6.21
N ARG A 89 2.53 25.21 5.40
CA ARG A 89 3.98 25.12 5.59
C ARG A 89 4.64 26.50 5.50
N ALA A 90 4.21 27.37 4.59
CA ALA A 90 4.79 28.70 4.47
C ALA A 90 4.46 29.60 5.66
N GLU A 91 3.20 29.60 6.11
CA GLU A 91 2.69 30.54 7.12
C GLU A 91 2.93 30.08 8.56
N ALA A 92 2.82 28.78 8.86
CA ALA A 92 2.95 28.29 10.22
C ALA A 92 4.41 28.28 10.72
N SER A 93 4.60 28.62 11.98
CA SER A 93 5.86 28.39 12.70
C SER A 93 6.07 26.89 13.00
N GLU A 94 7.30 26.51 13.36
CA GLU A 94 7.59 25.13 13.80
C GLU A 94 6.73 24.72 15.00
N HIS A 95 6.53 25.64 15.96
CA HIS A 95 5.72 25.38 17.15
C HIS A 95 4.25 25.15 16.82
N GLU A 96 3.70 25.91 15.88
CA GLU A 96 2.31 25.74 15.43
C GLU A 96 2.12 24.47 14.62
N LEU A 97 3.07 24.11 13.76
CA LEU A 97 3.06 22.81 13.08
C LEU A 97 3.13 21.67 14.09
N TRP A 98 3.99 21.78 15.11
CA TRP A 98 4.05 20.78 16.18
C TRP A 98 2.72 20.61 16.91
N ALA A 99 2.05 21.72 17.27
CA ALA A 99 0.74 21.69 17.91
C ALA A 99 -0.34 21.07 17.00
N LEU A 100 -0.31 21.37 15.71
CA LEU A 100 -1.28 20.85 14.73
C LEU A 100 -1.16 19.34 14.47
N ILE A 101 -0.07 18.68 14.87
CA ILE A 101 0.05 17.21 14.84
C ILE A 101 -1.00 16.56 15.76
N ASP A 102 -1.47 17.26 16.80
CA ASP A 102 -2.51 16.79 17.71
C ASP A 102 -3.94 17.05 17.21
N ASN A 103 -4.12 17.73 16.07
CA ASN A 103 -5.44 18.03 15.53
C ASN A 103 -6.26 16.73 15.33
N GLU A 104 -7.57 16.79 15.59
CA GLU A 104 -8.44 15.63 15.44
C GLU A 104 -8.54 15.17 13.97
N ASN A 105 -8.45 16.10 13.03
CA ASN A 105 -8.39 15.78 11.60
C ASN A 105 -7.04 15.17 11.25
N LYS A 106 -7.05 13.91 10.78
CA LYS A 106 -5.83 13.17 10.48
C LYS A 106 -5.07 13.77 9.30
N ALA A 107 -5.74 14.29 8.28
CA ALA A 107 -5.06 14.93 7.15
C ALA A 107 -4.33 16.19 7.60
N VAL A 108 -4.94 17.01 8.47
CA VAL A 108 -4.27 18.18 9.08
C VAL A 108 -3.05 17.75 9.88
N ALA A 109 -3.19 16.73 10.75
CA ALA A 109 -2.09 16.23 11.56
C ALA A 109 -0.92 15.71 10.71
N VAL A 110 -1.21 14.99 9.63
CA VAL A 110 -0.21 14.48 8.67
C VAL A 110 0.49 15.64 7.95
N TYR A 111 -0.25 16.62 7.43
CA TYR A 111 0.35 17.76 6.76
C TYR A 111 1.20 18.61 7.70
N ALA A 112 0.78 18.77 8.96
CA ALA A 112 1.55 19.45 9.97
C ALA A 112 2.87 18.71 10.26
N ALA A 113 2.82 17.37 10.40
CA ALA A 113 3.99 16.53 10.57
C ALA A 113 4.97 16.64 9.40
N VAL A 114 4.49 16.46 8.16
CA VAL A 114 5.30 16.56 6.93
C VAL A 114 5.88 17.98 6.78
N GLY A 115 5.09 19.01 7.08
CA GLY A 115 5.53 20.41 7.03
C GLY A 115 6.64 20.72 8.04
N LEU A 116 6.57 20.14 9.23
CA LEU A 116 7.60 20.29 10.25
C LEU A 116 8.91 19.60 9.82
N LEU A 117 8.82 18.39 9.25
CA LEU A 117 9.96 17.69 8.65
C LEU A 117 10.58 18.46 7.47
N ASP A 118 9.79 19.23 6.72
CA ASP A 118 10.30 20.08 5.65
C ASP A 118 11.08 21.28 6.16
N LYS A 119 10.66 21.87 7.28
CA LYS A 119 11.37 23.01 7.87
C LYS A 119 12.65 22.56 8.55
N ASN A 120 12.62 21.43 9.26
CA ASN A 120 13.72 21.06 10.14
C ASN A 120 13.78 19.55 10.40
N ASN A 121 14.86 18.93 9.94
CA ASN A 121 15.07 17.49 10.05
C ASN A 121 15.29 17.01 11.50
N GLN A 122 15.58 17.89 12.46
CA GLN A 122 15.73 17.49 13.87
C GLN A 122 14.44 16.87 14.45
N TYR A 123 13.31 17.13 13.80
CA TYR A 123 12.01 16.62 14.24
C TYR A 123 11.63 15.27 13.64
N THR A 124 12.43 14.68 12.74
CA THR A 124 12.08 13.43 12.04
C THR A 124 11.63 12.33 13.00
N VAL A 125 12.48 11.96 13.97
CA VAL A 125 12.17 10.91 14.95
C VAL A 125 11.02 11.29 15.89
N PRO A 126 11.02 12.45 16.59
CA PRO A 126 9.95 12.77 17.54
C PRO A 126 8.59 12.96 16.87
N VAL A 127 8.53 13.52 15.66
CA VAL A 127 7.27 13.63 14.89
C VAL A 127 6.79 12.25 14.46
N PHE A 128 7.69 11.40 13.96
CA PHE A 128 7.32 10.04 13.59
C PHE A 128 6.74 9.27 14.78
N GLN A 129 7.41 9.33 15.93
CA GLN A 129 6.94 8.69 17.17
C GLN A 129 5.55 9.19 17.59
N LYS A 130 5.33 10.52 17.53
CA LYS A 130 4.04 11.13 17.90
C LYS A 130 2.91 10.73 16.95
N ILE A 131 3.17 10.71 15.65
CA ILE A 131 2.16 10.32 14.67
C ILE A 131 1.90 8.81 14.66
N LEU A 132 2.90 8.00 15.06
CA LEU A 132 2.79 6.54 15.16
C LEU A 132 1.70 6.08 16.11
N THR A 133 1.46 6.83 17.19
CA THR A 133 0.49 6.45 18.22
C THR A 133 -0.95 6.78 17.81
N ARG A 134 -1.16 7.48 16.69
CA ARG A 134 -2.49 7.85 16.21
C ARG A 134 -3.21 6.62 15.68
N LYS A 135 -4.47 6.44 16.11
CA LYS A 135 -5.31 5.33 15.67
C LYS A 135 -6.01 5.65 14.34
N GLY A 136 -6.38 4.59 13.62
CA GLY A 136 -7.13 4.66 12.37
C GLY A 136 -6.26 4.94 11.15
N THR A 137 -6.91 5.14 10.01
CA THR A 137 -6.28 5.42 8.72
C THR A 137 -6.57 6.82 8.25
N VAL A 138 -5.79 7.30 7.28
CA VAL A 138 -6.00 8.53 6.54
C VAL A 138 -5.99 8.20 5.06
N ALA A 139 -6.91 8.79 4.30
CA ALA A 139 -6.88 8.70 2.86
C ALA A 139 -5.62 9.37 2.32
N ILE A 140 -4.90 8.68 1.45
CA ILE A 140 -3.69 9.15 0.78
C ILE A 140 -3.93 9.10 -0.73
N LYS A 141 -3.53 10.17 -1.40
CA LYS A 141 -3.53 10.26 -2.86
C LYS A 141 -2.16 10.66 -3.38
N ASN A 142 -1.58 9.79 -4.18
CA ASN A 142 -0.32 10.04 -4.88
C ASN A 142 -0.51 9.79 -6.37
N GLY A 143 -0.79 10.86 -7.13
CA GLY A 143 -1.19 10.75 -8.52
C GLY A 143 -2.52 10.01 -8.69
N CYS A 144 -2.50 8.87 -9.37
CA CYS A 144 -3.68 8.01 -9.55
C CYS A 144 -3.84 6.95 -8.44
N ILE A 145 -2.89 6.86 -7.52
CA ILE A 145 -2.93 5.87 -6.44
C ILE A 145 -3.71 6.47 -5.28
N LEU A 146 -4.72 5.73 -4.84
CA LEU A 146 -5.54 6.01 -3.67
C LEU A 146 -5.36 4.86 -2.67
N SER A 147 -5.19 5.20 -1.41
CA SER A 147 -5.07 4.23 -0.31
C SER A 147 -5.59 4.82 1.00
N ASP A 148 -5.97 3.95 1.93
CA ASP A 148 -6.28 4.32 3.32
C ASP A 148 -5.22 3.71 4.23
N ASP A 149 -4.19 4.49 4.56
CA ASP A 149 -3.01 3.99 5.26
C ASP A 149 -2.88 4.61 6.66
N HIS A 150 -1.90 4.12 7.44
CA HIS A 150 -1.58 4.72 8.73
C HIS A 150 -1.09 6.17 8.54
N PRO A 151 -1.48 7.13 9.41
CA PRO A 151 -0.99 8.51 9.35
C PRO A 151 0.54 8.68 9.40
N ALA A 152 1.26 7.65 9.81
CA ALA A 152 2.71 7.66 9.88
C ALA A 152 3.39 7.41 8.52
N GLU A 153 2.69 6.82 7.55
CA GLU A 153 3.30 6.45 6.27
C GLU A 153 3.81 7.66 5.48
N PRO A 154 3.06 8.77 5.34
CA PRO A 154 3.58 9.97 4.70
C PRO A 154 4.86 10.50 5.33
N VAL A 155 4.97 10.43 6.66
CA VAL A 155 6.14 10.90 7.42
C VAL A 155 7.33 9.98 7.17
N TYR A 156 7.12 8.66 7.18
CA TYR A 156 8.15 7.68 6.84
C TYR A 156 8.70 7.90 5.43
N TRP A 157 7.82 7.95 4.43
CA TRP A 157 8.22 8.14 3.03
C TRP A 157 8.90 9.48 2.79
N LYS A 158 8.47 10.53 3.48
CA LYS A 158 9.10 11.84 3.41
C LYS A 158 10.56 11.80 3.82
N HIS A 159 10.90 11.09 4.89
CA HIS A 159 12.29 10.90 5.30
C HIS A 159 13.03 9.95 4.35
N TYR A 160 12.45 8.79 4.06
CA TYR A 160 13.04 7.77 3.19
C TYR A 160 13.47 8.33 1.82
N TYR A 161 12.62 9.15 1.17
CA TYR A 161 12.92 9.71 -0.15
C TYR A 161 13.89 10.90 -0.14
N LYS A 162 14.25 11.45 1.03
CA LYS A 162 15.35 12.43 1.13
C LYS A 162 16.73 11.77 1.03
N LEU A 163 16.81 10.48 1.36
CA LEU A 163 18.06 9.74 1.42
C LEU A 163 18.43 9.16 0.06
N LYS A 164 19.73 9.14 -0.22
CA LYS A 164 20.30 8.42 -1.36
C LYS A 164 20.36 6.91 -1.07
N PRO A 165 20.40 6.05 -2.11
CA PRO A 165 20.46 4.60 -1.93
C PRO A 165 21.56 4.12 -0.98
N GLU A 166 22.73 4.75 -1.01
CA GLU A 166 23.88 4.44 -0.15
C GLU A 166 23.67 4.83 1.33
N GLU A 167 22.78 5.77 1.62
CA GLU A 167 22.49 6.28 2.97
C GLU A 167 21.43 5.43 3.70
N LEU A 168 20.57 4.73 2.95
CA LEU A 168 19.42 3.99 3.52
C LEU A 168 19.80 2.97 4.61
N ARG A 169 21.01 2.41 4.56
CA ARG A 169 21.45 1.41 5.54
C ARG A 169 22.03 2.04 6.81
N SER A 170 22.68 3.19 6.69
CA SER A 170 23.47 3.83 7.74
C SER A 170 22.78 5.02 8.41
N ASP A 171 21.74 5.59 7.80
CA ASP A 171 21.03 6.75 8.35
C ASP A 171 20.44 6.44 9.75
N PRO A 172 20.81 7.22 10.79
CA PRO A 172 20.44 6.93 12.18
C PRO A 172 18.95 7.18 12.44
N ASP A 173 18.34 8.17 11.77
CA ASP A 173 16.93 8.49 11.94
C ASP A 173 16.07 7.40 11.29
N LEU A 174 16.38 7.00 10.05
CA LEU A 174 15.70 5.90 9.38
C LEU A 174 15.82 4.61 10.17
N LYS A 175 16.97 4.33 10.79
CA LYS A 175 17.13 3.17 11.67
C LYS A 175 16.16 3.20 12.86
N GLN A 176 15.93 4.37 13.46
CA GLN A 176 14.97 4.51 14.55
C GLN A 176 13.53 4.35 14.05
N LEU A 177 13.18 5.01 12.94
CA LEU A 177 11.87 4.89 12.28
C LEU A 177 11.55 3.43 11.94
N ASP A 178 12.48 2.73 11.28
CA ASP A 178 12.36 1.32 10.90
C ASP A 178 12.13 0.43 12.14
N SER A 179 12.86 0.68 13.23
CA SER A 179 12.72 -0.07 14.48
C SER A 179 11.33 0.13 15.11
N MET A 180 10.80 1.36 15.06
CA MET A 180 9.46 1.67 15.57
C MET A 180 8.36 0.97 14.74
N ILE A 181 8.54 0.86 13.42
CA ILE A 181 7.59 0.14 12.53
C ILE A 181 7.42 -1.32 12.94
N LEU A 182 8.47 -1.97 13.48
CA LEU A 182 8.38 -3.36 13.93
C LEU A 182 7.36 -3.56 15.06
N PHE A 183 7.02 -2.51 15.81
CA PHE A 183 6.02 -2.55 16.88
C PHE A 183 4.62 -2.18 16.41
N MET A 184 4.44 -1.85 15.13
CA MET A 184 3.13 -1.53 14.56
C MET A 184 2.50 -2.79 13.92
N PRO A 185 1.48 -3.40 14.52
CA PRO A 185 0.83 -4.58 13.92
C PRO A 185 0.08 -4.24 12.63
N ASN A 186 -0.31 -2.98 12.43
CA ASN A 186 -1.16 -2.47 11.35
C ASN A 186 -0.45 -1.51 10.38
N SER A 187 0.88 -1.44 10.39
CA SER A 187 1.64 -0.76 9.33
C SER A 187 1.34 -1.39 7.96
N SER A 188 1.44 -0.66 6.84
CA SER A 188 1.32 -1.33 5.52
C SER A 188 2.42 -2.38 5.32
N GLU A 189 2.13 -3.41 4.52
CA GLU A 189 3.14 -4.40 4.10
C GLU A 189 4.33 -3.73 3.40
N LEU A 190 4.09 -2.60 2.73
CA LEU A 190 5.12 -1.88 2.01
C LEU A 190 6.14 -1.25 2.97
N ILE A 191 5.70 -0.46 3.96
CA ILE A 191 6.65 0.17 4.90
C ILE A 191 7.37 -0.86 5.76
N LEU A 192 6.67 -1.93 6.18
CA LEU A 192 7.30 -3.03 6.92
C LEU A 192 8.36 -3.74 6.07
N GLY A 193 8.04 -4.01 4.80
CA GLY A 193 8.98 -4.60 3.85
C GLY A 193 10.23 -3.76 3.65
N ILE A 194 10.09 -2.43 3.52
CA ILE A 194 11.23 -1.53 3.40
C ILE A 194 12.06 -1.49 4.69
N ALA A 195 11.41 -1.36 5.85
CA ALA A 195 12.10 -1.38 7.14
C ALA A 195 12.94 -2.65 7.33
N LEU A 196 12.42 -3.81 6.89
CA LEU A 196 13.11 -5.10 6.97
C LEU A 196 14.21 -5.28 5.91
N ARG A 197 14.06 -4.66 4.74
CA ARG A 197 15.00 -4.82 3.60
C ARG A 197 16.38 -4.22 3.87
N ASN A 198 16.43 -3.12 4.61
CA ASN A 198 17.64 -2.30 4.68
C ASN A 198 18.66 -2.75 5.73
N ARG A 199 18.31 -3.70 6.62
CA ARG A 199 19.19 -4.05 7.75
C ARG A 199 18.94 -5.44 8.33
N ILE A 200 19.97 -5.97 8.99
CA ILE A 200 19.86 -7.12 9.89
C ILE A 200 19.66 -6.59 11.31
N TYR A 201 18.58 -7.00 11.97
CA TYR A 201 18.20 -6.51 13.29
C TYR A 201 18.87 -7.32 14.41
N SER A 202 18.98 -6.69 15.59
CA SER A 202 19.46 -7.35 16.81
C SER A 202 18.50 -8.45 17.28
N GLU A 203 18.99 -9.32 18.17
CA GLU A 203 18.23 -10.40 18.78
C GLU A 203 16.93 -9.96 19.46
N ASP A 204 16.94 -8.81 20.13
CA ASP A 204 15.74 -8.27 20.79
C ASP A 204 14.65 -7.90 19.78
N LEU A 205 15.04 -7.25 18.67
CA LEU A 205 14.12 -6.88 17.61
C LEU A 205 13.73 -8.08 16.75
N LYS A 206 14.57 -9.12 16.65
CA LYS A 206 14.23 -10.39 15.99
C LYS A 206 12.98 -11.03 16.60
N LYS A 207 12.84 -11.03 17.93
CA LYS A 207 11.62 -11.51 18.60
C LYS A 207 10.38 -10.74 18.18
N GLN A 208 10.50 -9.41 18.04
CA GLN A 208 9.41 -8.58 17.56
C GLN A 208 9.06 -8.86 16.08
N ILE A 209 10.06 -9.12 15.23
CA ILE A 209 9.84 -9.56 13.84
C ILE A 209 9.15 -10.93 13.80
N ALA A 210 9.51 -11.86 14.69
CA ALA A 210 8.83 -13.14 14.82
C ALA A 210 7.34 -12.97 15.21
N ARG A 211 7.01 -12.03 16.10
CA ARG A 211 5.61 -11.69 16.40
C ARG A 211 4.88 -11.16 15.17
N GLN A 212 5.52 -10.24 14.42
CA GLN A 212 4.95 -9.76 13.17
C GLN A 212 4.72 -10.91 12.17
N ALA A 213 5.65 -11.85 12.07
CA ALA A 213 5.53 -12.99 11.16
C ALA A 213 4.43 -13.97 11.57
N PHE A 214 4.38 -14.39 12.83
CA PHE A 214 3.61 -15.57 13.25
C PHE A 214 2.35 -15.27 14.07
N GLU A 215 2.26 -14.09 14.69
CA GLU A 215 1.06 -13.65 15.40
C GLU A 215 0.21 -12.73 14.51
N ASN A 216 0.87 -11.85 13.75
CA ASN A 216 0.20 -10.91 12.86
C ASN A 216 0.19 -11.36 11.39
N HIS A 217 0.75 -12.54 11.08
CA HIS A 217 0.78 -13.13 9.73
C HIS A 217 1.34 -12.20 8.63
N ARG A 218 2.30 -11.33 8.99
CA ARG A 218 2.84 -10.30 8.09
C ARG A 218 3.82 -10.92 7.11
N ARG A 219 3.53 -10.79 5.81
CA ARG A 219 4.31 -11.41 4.72
C ARG A 219 5.74 -10.90 4.70
N ALA A 220 5.93 -9.59 4.81
CA ALA A 220 7.26 -8.98 4.86
C ALA A 220 8.15 -9.58 5.97
N ALA A 221 7.59 -9.84 7.15
CA ALA A 221 8.31 -10.42 8.29
C ALA A 221 8.65 -11.90 8.05
N ILE A 222 7.75 -12.68 7.47
CA ILE A 222 7.99 -14.09 7.09
C ILE A 222 9.12 -14.19 6.08
N LEU A 223 9.10 -13.35 5.04
CA LEU A 223 10.16 -13.28 4.03
C LEU A 223 11.52 -12.97 4.69
N TYR A 224 11.54 -11.99 5.58
CA TYR A 224 12.75 -11.59 6.29
C TYR A 224 13.34 -12.73 7.15
N LEU A 225 12.50 -13.40 7.95
CA LEU A 225 12.94 -14.52 8.77
C LEU A 225 13.41 -15.70 7.93
N ASN A 226 12.76 -15.97 6.79
CA ASN A 226 13.21 -17.00 5.86
C ASN A 226 14.56 -16.66 5.19
N THR A 227 14.89 -15.38 5.00
CA THR A 227 16.20 -14.99 4.46
C THR A 227 17.32 -15.10 5.49
N TRP A 228 17.10 -14.61 6.72
CA TRP A 228 18.19 -14.43 7.69
C TRP A 228 18.21 -15.44 8.83
N TYR A 229 17.06 -16.02 9.18
CA TYR A 229 16.87 -16.84 10.39
C TYR A 229 16.16 -18.16 10.09
N LYS A 230 16.26 -18.65 8.85
CA LYS A 230 15.53 -19.82 8.35
C LYS A 230 15.65 -21.06 9.21
N LYS A 231 16.88 -21.38 9.65
CA LYS A 231 17.16 -22.58 10.44
C LYS A 231 16.48 -22.53 11.82
N GLU A 232 16.52 -21.36 12.44
CA GLU A 232 15.95 -21.12 13.78
C GLU A 232 14.42 -21.20 13.76
N TYR A 233 13.78 -20.60 12.74
CA TYR A 233 12.33 -20.56 12.60
C TYR A 233 11.76 -21.59 11.62
N SER A 234 12.46 -22.70 11.40
CA SER A 234 12.13 -23.64 10.31
C SER A 234 10.70 -24.16 10.35
N ALA A 235 10.26 -24.68 11.49
CA ALA A 235 8.90 -25.21 11.65
C ALA A 235 7.80 -24.13 11.48
N PRO A 236 7.84 -22.99 12.20
CA PRO A 236 6.80 -21.97 12.03
C PRO A 236 6.81 -21.33 10.63
N LEU A 237 7.98 -21.15 9.99
CA LEU A 237 8.06 -20.66 8.61
C LEU A 237 7.38 -21.60 7.61
N GLN A 238 7.66 -22.90 7.70
CA GLN A 238 7.03 -23.88 6.81
C GLN A 238 5.50 -23.87 6.98
N LYS A 239 5.01 -23.74 8.22
CA LYS A 239 3.57 -23.61 8.50
C LYS A 239 2.96 -22.40 7.80
N GLU A 240 3.53 -21.20 7.97
CA GLU A 240 3.01 -19.98 7.32
C GLU A 240 3.05 -20.07 5.79
N LEU A 241 4.16 -20.58 5.23
CA LEU A 241 4.31 -20.74 3.78
C LEU A 241 3.25 -21.70 3.21
N LEU A 242 2.95 -22.80 3.91
CA LEU A 242 1.89 -23.72 3.53
C LEU A 242 0.51 -23.05 3.52
N GLU A 243 0.22 -22.16 4.47
CA GLU A 243 -1.02 -21.38 4.52
C GLU A 243 -1.11 -20.39 3.36
N MET A 244 0.00 -19.68 3.05
CA MET A 244 0.05 -18.74 1.91
C MET A 244 -0.16 -19.42 0.57
N ILE A 245 0.44 -20.58 0.33
CA ILE A 245 0.28 -21.31 -0.94
C ILE A 245 -1.17 -21.73 -1.17
N LYS A 246 -1.90 -22.08 -0.09
CA LYS A 246 -3.31 -22.47 -0.13
C LYS A 246 -4.27 -21.29 -0.30
N ASN A 247 -3.83 -20.05 -0.08
CA ASN A 247 -4.69 -18.89 -0.14
C ASN A 247 -5.00 -18.47 -1.59
N ASP A 248 -6.20 -18.75 -2.07
CA ASP A 248 -6.63 -18.44 -3.44
C ASP A 248 -6.76 -16.95 -3.78
N SER A 249 -6.71 -16.05 -2.79
CA SER A 249 -6.72 -14.60 -3.03
C SER A 249 -5.36 -14.03 -3.46
N LEU A 250 -4.28 -14.81 -3.39
CA LEU A 250 -2.94 -14.37 -3.76
C LEU A 250 -2.67 -14.60 -5.24
N TYR A 251 -2.07 -13.61 -5.91
CA TYR A 251 -1.58 -13.73 -7.28
C TYR A 251 -0.60 -14.90 -7.42
N ALA A 252 -0.67 -15.62 -8.54
CA ALA A 252 0.14 -16.80 -8.82
C ALA A 252 1.65 -16.54 -8.67
N ASP A 253 2.14 -15.37 -9.07
CA ASP A 253 3.56 -14.99 -8.97
C ASP A 253 4.07 -14.97 -7.52
N HIS A 254 3.24 -14.47 -6.60
CA HIS A 254 3.59 -14.51 -5.17
C HIS A 254 3.59 -15.94 -4.64
N LYS A 255 2.63 -16.77 -5.06
CA LYS A 255 2.58 -18.18 -4.66
C LYS A 255 3.82 -18.95 -5.11
N ARG A 256 4.29 -18.74 -6.34
CA ARG A 256 5.55 -19.35 -6.84
C ARG A 256 6.75 -19.01 -5.95
N THR A 257 6.82 -17.76 -5.47
CA THR A 257 7.86 -17.36 -4.52
C THR A 257 7.76 -18.17 -3.22
N TYR A 258 6.57 -18.34 -2.65
CA TYR A 258 6.38 -19.12 -1.42
C TYR A 258 6.64 -20.62 -1.61
N VAL A 259 6.28 -21.17 -2.77
CA VAL A 259 6.59 -22.57 -3.13
C VAL A 259 8.10 -22.79 -3.20
N SER A 260 8.83 -21.90 -3.88
CA SER A 260 10.29 -21.93 -3.95
C SER A 260 10.93 -21.84 -2.55
N MET A 261 10.40 -20.96 -1.69
CA MET A 261 10.84 -20.89 -0.29
C MET A 261 10.56 -22.18 0.48
N LEU A 262 9.36 -22.76 0.34
CA LEU A 262 8.97 -23.98 1.03
C LEU A 262 9.83 -25.18 0.57
N LEU A 263 10.08 -25.31 -0.74
CA LEU A 263 10.94 -26.34 -1.32
C LEU A 263 12.37 -26.24 -0.79
N SER A 264 12.87 -25.04 -0.54
CA SER A 264 14.22 -24.86 -0.02
C SER A 264 14.44 -25.44 1.37
N PHE A 265 13.39 -25.84 2.11
CA PHE A 265 13.51 -26.55 3.39
C PHE A 265 13.88 -28.04 3.22
N ASN A 266 13.78 -28.60 2.01
CA ASN A 266 14.06 -30.01 1.72
C ASN A 266 13.34 -30.95 2.69
N ASN A 267 12.04 -30.71 2.91
CA ASN A 267 11.22 -31.47 3.86
C ASN A 267 10.12 -32.23 3.12
N THR A 268 10.24 -33.55 3.10
CA THR A 268 9.31 -34.47 2.42
C THR A 268 7.91 -34.46 3.01
N GLU A 269 7.72 -33.99 4.24
CA GLU A 269 6.39 -33.81 4.84
C GLU A 269 5.54 -32.78 4.07
N ASN A 270 6.18 -31.83 3.39
CA ASN A 270 5.51 -30.83 2.57
C ASN A 270 4.99 -31.39 1.23
N LYS A 271 5.41 -32.60 0.82
CA LYS A 271 5.14 -33.20 -0.50
C LYS A 271 3.67 -33.06 -0.92
N LYS A 272 2.74 -33.46 -0.05
CA LYS A 272 1.30 -33.45 -0.37
C LYS A 272 0.79 -32.04 -0.69
N ALA A 273 1.19 -31.05 0.09
CA ALA A 273 0.74 -29.67 -0.11
C ALA A 273 1.36 -29.04 -1.36
N LEU A 274 2.65 -29.31 -1.60
CA LEU A 274 3.36 -28.88 -2.80
C LEU A 274 2.71 -29.47 -4.06
N LEU A 275 2.47 -30.78 -4.11
CA LEU A 275 1.80 -31.43 -5.24
C LEU A 275 0.41 -30.85 -5.51
N ASN A 276 -0.37 -30.58 -4.46
CA ASN A 276 -1.68 -29.95 -4.62
C ASN A 276 -1.60 -28.58 -5.28
N TYR A 277 -0.55 -27.80 -5.03
CA TYR A 277 -0.31 -26.54 -5.74
C TYR A 277 0.14 -26.77 -7.19
N LEU A 278 1.16 -27.61 -7.38
CA LEU A 278 1.78 -27.87 -8.69
C LEU A 278 0.79 -28.48 -9.71
N LYS A 279 -0.23 -29.20 -9.24
CA LYS A 279 -1.30 -29.72 -10.12
C LYS A 279 -2.31 -28.66 -10.55
N LYS A 280 -2.47 -27.57 -9.78
CA LYS A 280 -3.42 -26.49 -10.06
C LYS A 280 -2.85 -25.39 -10.94
N ASP A 281 -1.58 -25.09 -10.76
CA ASP A 281 -0.85 -24.08 -11.53
C ASP A 281 0.19 -24.80 -12.39
N SER A 282 0.21 -24.63 -13.70
CA SER A 282 1.20 -25.27 -14.59
C SER A 282 2.40 -24.37 -14.88
N LEU A 283 2.37 -23.09 -14.46
CA LEU A 283 3.41 -22.10 -14.78
C LEU A 283 4.74 -22.38 -14.09
N TRP A 284 4.77 -23.23 -13.05
CA TRP A 284 6.02 -23.64 -12.40
C TRP A 284 6.90 -24.53 -13.29
N LYS A 285 6.35 -25.19 -14.33
CA LYS A 285 7.13 -26.08 -15.22
C LYS A 285 8.25 -25.32 -15.97
N GLY A 286 8.10 -24.01 -16.14
CA GLY A 286 9.15 -23.14 -16.69
C GLY A 286 10.13 -22.58 -15.65
N ASP A 287 9.89 -22.79 -14.36
CA ASP A 287 10.70 -22.25 -13.27
C ASP A 287 11.81 -23.23 -12.89
N ARG A 288 13.03 -22.94 -13.38
CA ARG A 288 14.22 -23.78 -13.12
C ARG A 288 14.52 -23.95 -11.63
N GLN A 289 14.23 -22.94 -10.80
CA GLN A 289 14.51 -23.02 -9.38
C GLN A 289 13.59 -24.04 -8.71
N ILE A 290 12.28 -23.96 -8.98
CA ILE A 290 11.30 -24.92 -8.47
C ILE A 290 11.66 -26.33 -8.93
N MET A 291 11.88 -26.53 -10.23
CA MET A 291 12.22 -27.83 -10.82
C MET A 291 13.43 -28.48 -10.12
N SER A 292 14.49 -27.71 -9.89
CA SER A 292 15.73 -28.21 -9.27
C SER A 292 15.59 -28.67 -7.81
N GLN A 293 14.48 -28.33 -7.13
CA GLN A 293 14.28 -28.61 -5.71
C GLN A 293 13.19 -29.66 -5.44
N LEU A 294 12.46 -30.14 -6.45
CA LEU A 294 11.35 -31.08 -6.28
C LEU A 294 11.80 -32.42 -5.67
N GLU A 295 12.87 -33.01 -6.22
CA GLU A 295 13.38 -34.30 -5.77
C GLU A 295 13.83 -34.27 -4.29
N ASN A 296 14.43 -33.16 -3.86
CA ASN A 296 14.83 -32.97 -2.45
C ASN A 296 13.63 -32.92 -1.49
N ASN A 297 12.42 -32.73 -2.00
CA ASN A 297 11.17 -32.76 -1.26
C ASN A 297 10.35 -34.03 -1.55
N GLY A 298 10.98 -35.04 -2.15
CA GLY A 298 10.38 -36.34 -2.45
C GLY A 298 9.37 -36.31 -3.60
N ILE A 299 9.42 -35.30 -4.45
CA ILE A 299 8.54 -35.13 -5.62
C ILE A 299 9.31 -35.55 -6.87
N SER A 300 8.91 -36.65 -7.50
CA SER A 300 9.46 -37.14 -8.77
C SER A 300 8.59 -36.72 -9.96
N SER A 301 9.09 -36.90 -11.19
CA SER A 301 8.33 -36.60 -12.41
C SER A 301 6.98 -37.31 -12.48
N GLU A 302 6.92 -38.56 -12.02
CA GLU A 302 5.71 -39.37 -11.97
C GLU A 302 4.62 -38.78 -11.07
N ASP A 303 4.96 -37.92 -10.10
CA ASP A 303 3.98 -37.33 -9.20
C ASP A 303 3.18 -36.18 -9.83
N TYR A 304 3.70 -35.57 -10.91
CA TYR A 304 3.18 -34.31 -11.51
C TYR A 304 3.00 -34.33 -13.03
N ASP A 305 3.36 -35.44 -13.69
CA ASP A 305 2.95 -35.75 -15.05
C ASP A 305 1.45 -36.11 -15.11
#